data_AF-A0A351TA99-F1
#
_entry.id   AF-A0A351TA99-F1
#
_cell.length_a   1.000
_cell.length_b   1.000
_cell.length_c   1.000
_cell.angle_alpha   90.00
_cell.angle_beta   90.00
_cell.angle_gamma   90.00
#
_symmetry.space_group_name_H-M   'P 1'
#
loop_
_entity.id
_entity.type
_entity.pdbx_description
1 polymer ?
#
loop_
_entity_poly.entity_id
_entity_poly.type
_entity_poly.pdbx_seq_one_letter_code
_entity_poly.pdbx_strand_id
1 'polypeptide(L)'
;MFASIPDDEPLIESKMLTNRINSVQKQVEGRNFDIRKHVLEYDDVLNNHRMVIYSKRNRILEQENVHEEVREMFENQIESFIESTILDDNYDRLEAEEIEKMSEEINSFANFEIININTLRKKNKQELKNYLNENLLKKLEDLKNSIKEEDFFDFEKRLFLQSIDELWMRHIDDMAHLREEVAFE
;
A
#
# COMPACT_ATOMS: atom_id res chain seq x y z
N MET A 1 1.82 17.47 -54.43
CA MET A 1 2.82 17.98 -55.40
C MET A 1 3.53 19.15 -54.74
N PHE A 2 4.71 18.92 -54.16
CA PHE A 2 5.59 20.00 -53.75
C PHE A 2 6.26 20.50 -55.03
N ALA A 3 5.87 21.67 -55.53
CA ALA A 3 6.64 22.34 -56.56
C ALA A 3 8.00 22.70 -55.95
N SER A 4 9.08 22.32 -56.62
CA SER A 4 10.46 22.58 -56.20
C SER A 4 10.62 24.06 -55.87
N ILE A 5 11.02 24.33 -54.63
CA ILE A 5 11.33 25.67 -54.14
C ILE A 5 12.70 26.05 -54.76
N PRO A 6 12.83 27.22 -55.43
CA PRO A 6 14.11 27.68 -55.95
C PRO A 6 15.12 27.92 -54.80
N ASP A 7 16.36 27.45 -54.96
CA ASP A 7 17.39 27.45 -53.91
C ASP A 7 17.92 28.86 -53.53
N ASP A 8 17.61 29.91 -54.29
CA ASP A 8 18.28 31.23 -54.19
C ASP A 8 17.39 32.43 -53.78
N GLU A 9 16.13 32.23 -53.37
CA GLU A 9 15.31 33.32 -52.81
C GLU A 9 15.19 33.21 -51.28
N PRO A 10 15.39 34.30 -50.52
CA PRO A 10 15.17 34.28 -49.08
C PRO A 10 13.69 34.02 -48.80
N LEU A 11 13.38 32.78 -48.43
CA LEU A 11 12.04 32.30 -48.06
C LEU A 11 11.36 33.09 -46.92
N ILE A 12 12.07 34.04 -46.34
CA ILE A 12 11.72 34.84 -45.16
C ILE A 12 10.61 35.88 -45.46
N GLU A 13 10.37 36.26 -46.73
CA GLU A 13 9.37 37.30 -47.07
C GLU A 13 7.94 36.77 -47.28
N SER A 14 7.75 35.45 -47.36
CA SER A 14 6.41 34.88 -47.54
C SER A 14 5.64 34.86 -46.22
N LYS A 15 4.66 35.77 -46.08
CA LYS A 15 3.69 35.78 -44.97
C LYS A 15 3.02 34.41 -44.78
N MET A 16 2.81 33.67 -45.87
CA MET A 16 2.25 32.32 -45.84
C MET A 16 3.19 31.31 -45.16
N LEU A 17 4.50 31.39 -45.43
CA LEU A 17 5.48 30.53 -44.77
C LEU A 17 5.66 30.89 -43.30
N THR A 18 5.73 32.18 -42.97
CA THR A 18 5.79 32.66 -41.58
C THR A 18 4.58 32.20 -40.77
N ASN A 19 3.37 32.30 -41.33
CA ASN A 19 2.16 31.81 -40.68
C ASN A 19 2.16 30.29 -40.48
N ARG A 20 2.70 29.52 -41.44
CA ARG A 20 2.86 28.07 -41.30
C ARG A 20 3.88 27.70 -40.22
N ILE A 21 5.03 28.38 -40.17
CA ILE A 21 6.03 28.18 -39.11
C ILE A 21 5.44 28.49 -37.73
N ASN A 22 4.76 29.62 -37.58
CA ASN A 22 4.09 29.98 -36.33
C ASN A 22 3.03 28.95 -35.91
N SER A 23 2.30 28.37 -36.88
CA SER A 23 1.31 27.33 -36.62
C SER A 23 1.95 26.02 -36.14
N VAL A 24 3.04 25.61 -36.78
CA VAL A 24 3.83 24.43 -36.38
C VAL A 24 4.46 24.67 -35.00
N GLN A 25 5.00 25.85 -34.74
CA GLN A 25 5.55 26.21 -33.42
C GLN A 25 4.48 26.15 -32.33
N LYS A 26 3.30 26.72 -32.57
CA LYS A 26 2.16 26.64 -31.63
C LYS A 26 1.72 25.19 -31.38
N GLN A 27 1.78 24.33 -32.39
CA GLN A 27 1.48 22.91 -32.23
C GLN A 27 2.56 22.19 -31.40
N VAL A 28 3.84 22.48 -31.61
CA VAL A 28 4.95 21.93 -30.83
C VAL A 28 4.88 22.40 -29.37
N GLU A 29 4.62 23.68 -29.15
CA GLU A 29 4.43 24.25 -27.82
C GLU A 29 3.21 23.66 -27.12
N GLY A 30 2.09 23.47 -27.85
CA GLY A 30 0.91 22.77 -27.34
C GLY A 30 1.23 21.34 -26.90
N ARG A 31 1.92 20.57 -27.75
CA ARG A 31 2.35 19.20 -27.41
C ARG A 31 3.27 19.18 -26.18
N ASN A 32 4.21 20.11 -26.09
CA ASN A 32 5.11 20.21 -24.94
C ASN A 32 4.36 20.61 -23.66
N PHE A 33 3.35 21.47 -23.77
CA PHE A 33 2.48 21.85 -22.66
C PHE A 33 1.67 20.65 -22.17
N ASP A 34 1.06 19.89 -23.08
CA ASP A 34 0.26 18.70 -22.74
C ASP A 34 1.13 17.64 -22.04
N ILE A 35 2.35 17.38 -22.53
CA ILE A 35 3.30 16.47 -21.88
C ILE A 35 3.63 16.93 -20.46
N ARG A 36 3.92 18.22 -20.25
CA ARG A 36 4.21 18.76 -18.91
C ARG A 36 3.01 18.69 -17.99
N LYS A 37 1.81 18.89 -18.53
CA LYS A 37 0.56 18.80 -17.77
C LYS A 37 0.37 17.40 -17.22
N HIS A 38 0.57 16.36 -18.03
CA HIS A 38 0.48 14.98 -17.57
C HIS A 38 1.51 14.66 -16.48
N VAL A 39 2.77 15.08 -16.66
CA VAL A 39 3.81 14.91 -15.62
C VAL A 39 3.40 15.59 -14.31
N LEU A 40 2.86 16.81 -14.38
CA LEU A 40 2.38 17.55 -13.22
C LEU A 40 1.22 16.84 -12.51
N GLU A 41 0.26 16.28 -13.26
CA GLU A 41 -0.86 15.52 -12.70
C GLU A 41 -0.38 14.29 -11.90
N TYR A 42 0.66 13.58 -12.38
CA TYR A 42 1.27 12.48 -11.63
C TYR A 42 2.01 12.96 -10.36
N ASP A 43 2.77 14.04 -10.48
CA ASP A 43 3.48 14.63 -9.35
C ASP A 43 2.49 15.11 -8.27
N ASP A 44 1.34 15.64 -8.66
CA ASP A 44 0.27 16.06 -7.74
C ASP A 44 -0.30 14.86 -6.96
N VAL A 45 -0.51 13.70 -7.61
CA VAL A 45 -0.94 12.46 -6.92
C VAL A 45 0.11 12.03 -5.89
N LEU A 46 1.38 11.94 -6.29
CA LEU A 46 2.46 11.56 -5.37
C LEU A 46 2.63 12.56 -4.22
N ASN A 47 2.49 13.86 -4.50
CA ASN A 47 2.55 14.90 -3.48
C ASN A 47 1.40 14.75 -2.47
N ASN A 48 0.18 14.47 -2.92
CA ASN A 48 -0.97 14.21 -2.04
C ASN A 48 -0.71 12.99 -1.14
N HIS A 49 -0.23 11.89 -1.70
CA HIS A 49 0.11 10.70 -0.91
C HIS A 49 1.20 11.00 0.12
N ARG A 50 2.26 11.71 -0.29
CA ARG A 50 3.35 12.13 0.60
C ARG A 50 2.84 12.97 1.77
N MET A 51 1.96 13.94 1.51
CA MET A 51 1.38 14.78 2.57
C MET A 51 0.61 13.93 3.59
N VAL A 52 -0.20 12.96 3.14
CA VAL A 52 -0.94 12.06 4.03
C VAL A 52 0.00 11.19 4.87
N ILE A 53 0.98 10.54 4.22
CA ILE A 53 1.94 9.65 4.92
C ILE A 53 2.79 10.44 5.92
N TYR A 54 3.30 11.61 5.55
CA TYR A 54 4.12 12.42 6.45
C TYR A 54 3.29 13.01 7.59
N SER A 55 2.01 13.34 7.35
CA SER A 55 1.10 13.72 8.43
C SER A 55 0.90 12.59 9.43
N LYS A 56 0.71 11.34 8.96
CA LYS A 56 0.58 10.17 9.85
C LYS A 56 1.88 9.91 10.61
N ARG A 57 3.02 9.95 9.92
CA ARG A 57 4.35 9.76 10.50
C ARG A 57 4.67 10.79 11.59
N ASN A 58 4.35 12.07 11.34
CA ASN A 58 4.55 13.14 12.32
C ASN A 58 3.65 12.96 13.55
N ARG A 59 2.38 12.56 13.35
CA ARG A 59 1.48 12.23 14.47
C ARG A 59 2.07 11.15 15.37
N ILE A 60 2.63 10.07 14.80
CA ILE A 60 3.29 9.01 15.55
C ILE A 60 4.52 9.52 16.31
N LEU A 61 5.32 10.39 15.69
CA LEU A 61 6.49 11.02 16.32
C LEU A 61 6.11 11.89 17.53
N GLU A 62 4.97 12.58 17.48
CA GLU A 62 4.49 13.46 18.53
C GLU A 62 3.77 12.73 19.68
N GLN A 63 3.19 11.56 19.40
CA GLN A 63 2.52 10.73 20.41
C GLN A 63 3.53 10.14 21.42
N GLU A 64 3.15 10.11 22.70
CA GLU A 64 3.93 9.50 23.78
C GLU A 64 3.96 7.97 23.66
N ASN A 65 2.82 7.36 23.33
CA ASN A 65 2.72 5.95 22.97
C ASN A 65 1.76 5.77 21.79
N VAL A 66 1.94 4.66 21.06
CA VAL A 66 1.11 4.28 19.90
C VAL A 66 0.41 2.95 20.11
N HIS A 67 0.42 2.46 21.36
CA HIS A 67 0.05 1.09 21.67
C HIS A 67 -1.40 0.77 21.36
N GLU A 68 -2.33 1.68 21.68
CA GLU A 68 -3.74 1.44 21.35
C GLU A 68 -3.97 1.44 19.83
N GLU A 69 -3.28 2.30 19.07
CA GLU A 69 -3.37 2.30 17.60
C GLU A 69 -2.80 1.00 17.00
N VAL A 70 -1.67 0.51 17.54
CA VAL A 70 -1.08 -0.78 17.12
C VAL A 70 -1.97 -1.95 17.51
N ARG A 71 -2.56 -1.92 18.71
CA ARG A 71 -3.50 -2.94 19.17
C ARG A 71 -4.74 -2.99 18.30
N GLU A 72 -5.37 -1.86 17.99
CA GLU A 72 -6.50 -1.77 17.06
C GLU A 72 -6.11 -2.30 15.66
N MET A 73 -4.93 -1.94 15.15
CA MET A 73 -4.44 -2.49 13.88
C MET A 73 -4.28 -4.01 13.93
N PHE A 74 -3.78 -4.54 15.05
CA PHE A 74 -3.62 -5.97 15.26
C PHE A 74 -4.98 -6.68 15.32
N GLU A 75 -5.94 -6.14 16.07
CA GLU A 75 -7.32 -6.64 16.15
C GLU A 75 -7.97 -6.73 14.76
N ASN A 76 -7.90 -5.64 13.99
CA ASN A 76 -8.45 -5.60 12.62
C ASN A 76 -7.76 -6.62 11.69
N GLN A 77 -6.44 -6.79 11.82
CA GLN A 77 -5.70 -7.75 11.00
C GLN A 77 -6.03 -9.19 11.36
N ILE A 78 -6.20 -9.49 12.65
CA ILE A 78 -6.65 -10.80 13.13
C ILE A 78 -8.06 -11.08 12.62
N GLU A 79 -8.98 -10.11 12.75
CA GLU A 79 -10.36 -10.27 12.30
C GLU A 79 -10.43 -10.53 10.80
N SER A 80 -9.72 -9.74 9.99
CA SER A 80 -9.66 -9.92 8.54
C SER A 80 -9.07 -11.29 8.15
N PHE A 81 -8.02 -11.73 8.84
CA PHE A 81 -7.42 -13.06 8.63
C PHE A 81 -8.42 -14.18 8.96
N ILE A 82 -9.02 -14.12 10.16
CA ILE A 82 -10.03 -15.07 10.63
C ILE A 82 -11.22 -15.14 9.67
N GLU A 83 -11.68 -14.01 9.16
CA GLU A 83 -12.74 -13.97 8.16
C GLU A 83 -12.29 -14.64 6.87
N SER A 84 -11.11 -14.32 6.36
CA SER A 84 -10.59 -14.91 5.12
C SER A 84 -10.41 -16.43 5.19
N THR A 85 -10.00 -16.94 6.35
CA THR A 85 -9.67 -18.36 6.55
C THR A 85 -10.89 -19.19 6.97
N ILE A 86 -11.80 -18.65 7.77
CA ILE A 86 -12.96 -19.38 8.33
C ILE A 86 -14.25 -19.07 7.53
N LEU A 87 -14.12 -18.72 6.25
CA LEU A 87 -15.24 -18.29 5.40
C LEU A 87 -16.23 -19.40 5.04
N ASP A 88 -16.01 -20.65 5.43
CA ASP A 88 -16.92 -21.73 5.09
C ASP A 88 -18.14 -21.79 6.03
N ASP A 89 -19.34 -21.71 5.45
CA ASP A 89 -20.60 -22.06 6.14
C ASP A 89 -20.66 -23.57 6.47
N ASN A 90 -19.71 -24.34 5.94
CA ASN A 90 -19.50 -25.75 6.23
C ASN A 90 -18.39 -26.00 7.27
N TYR A 91 -18.04 -25.04 8.14
CA TYR A 91 -17.04 -25.27 9.19
C TYR A 91 -17.28 -26.59 9.97
N ASP A 92 -18.54 -26.88 10.29
CA ASP A 92 -18.95 -28.11 10.99
C ASP A 92 -18.90 -29.39 10.12
N ARG A 93 -18.60 -29.25 8.83
CA ARG A 93 -18.49 -30.32 7.83
C ARG A 93 -17.11 -30.40 7.18
N LEU A 94 -16.14 -29.61 7.67
CA LEU A 94 -14.77 -29.67 7.17
C LEU A 94 -14.21 -31.07 7.37
N GLU A 95 -13.60 -31.60 6.33
CA GLU A 95 -12.89 -32.88 6.37
C GLU A 95 -11.61 -32.74 7.20
N ALA A 96 -11.05 -33.88 7.61
CA ALA A 96 -9.86 -33.89 8.49
C ALA A 96 -8.66 -33.12 7.90
N GLU A 97 -8.46 -33.22 6.58
CA GLU A 97 -7.38 -32.55 5.84
C GLU A 97 -7.56 -31.02 5.81
N GLU A 98 -8.81 -30.55 5.68
CA GLU A 98 -9.12 -29.12 5.65
C GLU A 98 -8.89 -28.48 7.04
N ILE A 99 -9.24 -29.21 8.10
CA ILE A 99 -8.98 -28.79 9.49
C ILE A 99 -7.47 -28.72 9.77
N GLU A 100 -6.70 -29.67 9.25
CA GLU A 100 -5.24 -29.69 9.39
C GLU A 100 -4.61 -28.49 8.69
N LYS A 101 -4.96 -28.27 7.42
CA LYS A 101 -4.50 -27.11 6.64
C LYS A 101 -4.85 -25.79 7.32
N MET A 102 -6.08 -25.65 7.82
CA MET A 102 -6.50 -24.45 8.53
C MET A 102 -5.70 -24.23 9.83
N SER A 103 -5.39 -25.31 10.55
CA SER A 103 -4.52 -25.25 11.73
C SER A 103 -3.12 -24.75 11.37
N GLU A 104 -2.56 -25.23 10.26
CA GLU A 104 -1.25 -24.81 9.77
C GLU A 104 -1.25 -23.35 9.34
N GLU A 105 -2.26 -22.91 8.60
CA GLU A 105 -2.42 -21.51 8.17
C GLU A 105 -2.51 -20.57 9.38
N ILE A 106 -3.32 -20.91 10.39
CA ILE A 106 -3.46 -20.12 11.62
C ILE A 106 -2.14 -20.04 12.40
N ASN A 107 -1.46 -21.17 12.60
CA ASN A 107 -0.21 -21.20 13.35
C ASN A 107 0.94 -20.50 12.58
N SER A 108 0.94 -20.58 11.25
CA SER A 108 1.87 -19.86 10.39
C SER A 108 1.66 -18.35 10.49
N PHE A 109 0.41 -17.89 10.41
CA PHE A 109 0.06 -16.47 10.62
C PHE A 109 0.47 -15.97 12.01
N ALA A 110 0.18 -16.76 13.04
CA ALA A 110 0.55 -16.43 14.41
C ALA A 110 2.07 -16.44 14.64
N ASN A 111 2.82 -17.21 13.84
CA ASN A 111 4.23 -17.53 14.04
C ASN A 111 4.51 -18.28 15.36
N PHE A 112 3.49 -18.95 15.92
CA PHE A 112 3.59 -19.87 17.04
C PHE A 112 2.39 -20.83 17.06
N GLU A 113 2.49 -21.92 17.82
CA GLU A 113 1.40 -22.88 17.95
C GLU A 113 0.30 -22.31 18.87
N ILE A 114 -0.78 -21.81 18.27
CA ILE A 114 -1.99 -21.33 18.96
C ILE A 114 -3.03 -22.44 19.04
N ILE A 115 -3.12 -23.22 17.98
CA ILE A 115 -4.19 -24.18 17.80
C ILE A 115 -3.67 -25.50 17.27
N ASN A 116 -4.36 -26.57 17.65
CA ASN A 116 -4.17 -27.88 17.09
C ASN A 116 -5.52 -28.43 16.61
N ILE A 117 -5.46 -29.50 15.81
CA ILE A 117 -6.62 -30.18 15.22
C ILE A 117 -7.69 -30.53 16.28
N ASN A 118 -7.27 -30.91 17.49
CA ASN A 118 -8.20 -31.29 18.57
C ASN A 118 -8.97 -30.09 19.13
N THR A 119 -8.32 -28.92 19.21
CA THR A 119 -8.96 -27.67 19.64
C THR A 119 -9.93 -27.16 18.58
N LEU A 120 -9.56 -27.27 17.31
CA LEU A 120 -10.41 -26.89 16.17
C LEU A 120 -11.71 -27.69 16.13
N ARG A 121 -11.62 -29.01 16.25
CA ARG A 121 -12.78 -29.92 16.20
C ARG A 121 -13.78 -29.73 17.34
N LYS A 122 -13.38 -29.07 18.43
CA LYS A 122 -14.22 -28.90 19.64
C LYS A 122 -14.93 -27.55 19.71
N LYS A 123 -14.60 -26.62 18.81
CA LYS A 123 -15.11 -25.25 18.83
C LYS A 123 -15.98 -25.04 17.61
N ASN A 124 -17.14 -24.41 17.81
CA ASN A 124 -17.88 -23.89 16.65
C ASN A 124 -17.16 -22.67 16.08
N LYS A 125 -17.59 -22.22 14.89
CA LYS A 125 -17.02 -21.06 14.19
C LYS A 125 -16.86 -19.84 15.10
N GLN A 126 -17.89 -19.44 15.83
CA GLN A 126 -17.84 -18.24 16.68
C GLN A 126 -16.91 -18.41 17.88
N GLU A 127 -16.93 -19.57 18.52
CA GLU A 127 -16.03 -19.91 19.62
C GLU A 127 -14.57 -19.94 19.18
N LEU A 128 -14.30 -20.39 17.95
CA LEU A 128 -12.99 -20.35 17.36
C LEU A 128 -12.54 -18.92 17.10
N LYS A 129 -13.40 -18.09 16.47
CA LYS A 129 -13.10 -16.66 16.25
C LYS A 129 -12.70 -15.97 17.55
N ASN A 130 -13.53 -16.08 18.58
CA ASN A 130 -13.28 -15.46 19.88
C ASN A 130 -12.01 -16.01 20.52
N TYR A 131 -11.80 -17.32 20.47
CA TYR A 131 -10.60 -17.96 21.04
C TYR A 131 -9.32 -17.46 20.36
N LEU A 132 -9.28 -17.39 19.03
CA LEU A 132 -8.11 -16.90 18.30
C LEU A 132 -7.84 -15.44 18.62
N ASN A 133 -8.86 -14.59 18.60
CA ASN A 133 -8.71 -13.17 18.90
C ASN A 133 -8.16 -12.95 20.31
N GLU A 134 -8.76 -13.61 21.32
CA GLU A 134 -8.32 -13.50 22.71
C GLU A 134 -6.87 -14.00 22.91
N ASN A 135 -6.49 -15.14 22.31
CA ASN A 135 -5.14 -15.69 22.51
C ASN A 135 -4.06 -14.88 21.78
N LEU A 136 -4.37 -14.38 20.57
CA LEU A 136 -3.45 -13.54 19.81
C LEU A 136 -3.24 -12.19 20.51
N LEU A 137 -4.29 -11.54 20.98
CA LEU A 137 -4.19 -10.29 21.73
C LEU A 137 -3.49 -10.49 23.07
N LYS A 138 -3.83 -11.58 23.78
CA LYS A 138 -3.14 -11.91 25.03
C LYS A 138 -1.64 -12.07 24.81
N LYS A 139 -1.21 -12.64 23.67
CA LYS A 139 0.21 -12.77 23.37
C LYS A 139 0.90 -11.41 23.20
N LEU A 140 0.23 -10.44 22.57
CA LEU A 140 0.71 -9.07 22.46
C LEU A 140 0.88 -8.42 23.85
N GLU A 141 -0.13 -8.57 24.71
CA GLU A 141 -0.09 -8.06 26.09
C GLU A 141 0.97 -8.75 26.95
N ASP A 142 1.12 -10.08 26.83
CA ASP A 142 2.16 -10.83 27.52
C ASP A 142 3.56 -10.37 27.10
N LEU A 143 3.75 -10.05 25.80
CA LEU A 143 5.00 -9.49 25.30
C LEU A 143 5.26 -8.10 25.91
N LYS A 144 4.26 -7.22 25.92
CA LYS A 144 4.33 -5.91 26.59
C LYS A 144 4.75 -6.05 28.04
N ASN A 145 4.09 -6.95 28.79
CA ASN A 145 4.33 -7.16 30.22
C ASN A 145 5.68 -7.84 30.52
N SER A 146 6.34 -8.44 29.52
CA SER A 146 7.65 -9.10 29.69
C SER A 146 8.83 -8.13 29.75
N ILE A 147 8.62 -6.87 29.37
CA ILE A 147 9.62 -5.80 29.33
C ILE A 147 9.08 -4.61 30.13
N LYS A 148 9.93 -3.64 30.48
CA LYS A 148 9.46 -2.36 31.03
C LYS A 148 8.60 -1.65 30.00
N GLU A 149 7.50 -1.06 30.47
CA GLU A 149 6.50 -0.42 29.62
C GLU A 149 7.08 0.72 28.77
N GLU A 150 7.95 1.56 29.35
CA GLU A 150 8.64 2.64 28.63
C GLU A 150 9.50 2.11 27.47
N ASP A 151 10.28 1.06 27.71
CA ASP A 151 11.14 0.43 26.70
C ASP A 151 10.30 -0.21 25.58
N PHE A 152 9.14 -0.77 25.92
CA PHE A 152 8.22 -1.38 24.95
C PHE A 152 7.58 -0.32 24.05
N PHE A 153 7.09 0.79 24.60
CA PHE A 153 6.50 1.86 23.79
C PHE A 153 7.52 2.51 22.86
N ASP A 154 8.75 2.73 23.33
CA ASP A 154 9.83 3.23 22.48
C ASP A 154 10.16 2.24 21.34
N PHE A 155 10.16 0.94 21.64
CA PHE A 155 10.36 -0.10 20.64
C PHE A 155 9.23 -0.12 19.60
N GLU A 156 7.98 -0.15 20.06
CA GLU A 156 6.79 -0.20 19.22
C GLU A 156 6.69 1.03 18.30
N LYS A 157 6.95 2.23 18.83
CA LYS A 157 7.01 3.46 18.05
C LYS A 157 8.09 3.43 16.97
N ARG A 158 9.30 2.92 17.30
CA ARG A 158 10.37 2.75 16.31
C ARG A 158 9.97 1.77 15.22
N LEU A 159 9.38 0.64 15.58
CA LEU A 159 8.94 -0.39 14.63
C LEU A 159 7.85 0.16 13.71
N PHE A 160 6.90 0.93 14.24
CA PHE A 160 5.82 1.53 13.45
C PHE A 160 6.38 2.55 12.45
N LEU A 161 7.27 3.44 12.89
CA LEU A 161 7.93 4.41 12.00
C LEU A 161 8.76 3.73 10.91
N GLN A 162 9.54 2.70 11.28
CA GLN A 162 10.31 1.91 10.32
C GLN A 162 9.38 1.26 9.28
N SER A 163 8.25 0.70 9.71
CA SER A 163 7.28 0.06 8.82
C SER A 163 6.67 1.06 7.84
N ILE A 164 6.33 2.28 8.30
CA ILE A 164 5.85 3.35 7.42
C ILE A 164 6.92 3.73 6.40
N ASP A 165 8.17 3.90 6.83
CA ASP A 165 9.26 4.32 5.96
C ASP A 165 9.56 3.25 4.89
N GLU A 166 9.58 1.97 5.27
CA GLU A 166 9.79 0.85 4.34
C GLU A 166 8.64 0.71 3.32
N LEU A 167 7.39 0.77 3.79
CA LEU A 167 6.22 0.67 2.90
C LEU A 167 6.09 1.89 1.99
N TRP A 168 6.45 3.08 2.46
CA TRP A 168 6.43 4.29 1.65
C TRP A 168 7.49 4.26 0.55
N MET A 169 8.70 3.77 0.83
CA MET A 169 9.72 3.57 -0.20
C MET A 169 9.24 2.59 -1.28
N ARG A 170 8.67 1.44 -0.87
CA ARG A 170 8.09 0.48 -1.81
C ARG A 170 6.97 1.10 -2.65
N HIS A 171 6.07 1.87 -2.03
CA HIS A 171 5.00 2.58 -2.74
C HIS A 171 5.55 3.58 -3.77
N ILE A 172 6.63 4.30 -3.47
CA ILE A 172 7.27 5.21 -4.44
C ILE A 172 7.80 4.42 -5.63
N ASP A 173 8.47 3.30 -5.39
CA ASP A 173 9.00 2.44 -6.46
C ASP A 173 7.86 1.85 -7.32
N ASP A 174 6.80 1.35 -6.69
CA ASP A 174 5.61 0.81 -7.36
C ASP A 174 4.93 1.89 -8.24
N MET A 175 4.81 3.13 -7.73
CA MET A 175 4.27 4.25 -8.50
C MET A 175 5.20 4.68 -9.65
N ALA A 176 6.51 4.59 -9.46
CA ALA A 176 7.48 4.87 -10.52
C ALA A 176 7.35 3.84 -11.65
N HIS A 177 7.23 2.55 -11.31
CA HIS A 177 6.98 1.46 -12.26
C HIS A 177 5.64 1.64 -13.00
N LEU A 178 4.55 1.90 -12.26
CA LEU A 178 3.24 2.13 -12.87
C LEU A 178 3.26 3.30 -13.87
N ARG A 179 3.95 4.39 -13.52
CA ARG A 179 4.10 5.54 -14.43
C ARG A 179 4.87 5.17 -15.69
N GLU A 180 5.91 4.35 -15.59
CA GLU A 180 6.65 3.88 -16.77
C GLU A 180 5.77 3.01 -17.65
N GLU A 181 5.05 2.03 -17.09
CA GLU A 181 4.16 1.15 -17.85
C GLU A 181 3.04 1.90 -18.56
N VAL A 182 2.37 2.83 -17.88
CA VAL A 182 1.30 3.65 -18.45
C VAL A 182 1.83 4.66 -19.48
N ALA A 183 3.10 5.06 -19.42
CA ALA A 183 3.70 5.95 -20.41
C ALA A 183 4.04 5.26 -21.74
N PHE A 184 4.00 3.91 -21.81
CA PHE A 184 4.27 3.13 -23.02
C PHE A 184 2.99 2.71 -23.79
N GLU A 185 1.79 3.10 -23.32
CA GLU A 185 0.52 3.01 -24.07
C GLU A 185 0.04 4.40 -24.55
#